data_AF-A0A024RYF4-F1
#
_entry.id   AF-A0A024RYF4-F1
#
_cell.length_a   1.000
_cell.length_b   1.000
_cell.length_c   1.000
_cell.angle_alpha   90.00
_cell.angle_beta   90.00
_cell.angle_gamma   90.00
#
_symmetry.space_group_name_H-M   'P 1'
#
loop_
_entity.id
_entity.type
_entity.pdbx_description
1 polymer ?
#
loop_
_entity_poly.entity_id
_entity_poly.type
_entity_poly.pdbx_seq_one_letter_code
_entity_poly.pdbx_strand_id
1 'polypeptide(L)'
;MPQPQHSRSPNPSDDSSVDLHDSPSSDPASSTAVVRKPGKPLSRRGHFKSRLGCFNCKRRRVKCNEVRPFCSPCCRLGLNCSYPTPAPSSTTTTSSSLSSSSSSSFFSSSSSSSSASSSLPPRATLSSIALEDLRFYHQFLLAAFPTLPLKAKDVWMDAAAMSHQYDYLAHAVLGLGASHLSQHGNVDYTSQALQHRVTAMKLVNQQLDHPPTRPADADALMAAVICLVAQSSLMPDSMIDYITTTRGGNLVASTIITNYEMSIFKYFTPREHDRSLERLISEQPRNYEVIQGFATSALRLRPLCQTPNEVAYCDCLVKCVDNLRTSCLAAWREFVTLFVMPTTFSNQDFMAFVDSENYTGHLLIIHMFLLDYVLGNACLSKAEEPEYPGRKFVIINWTKDLAQRLPPSYRKYTEWPLEYCQILAERDARYLLSP
;
A
#
# COMPACT_ATOMS: atom_id res chain seq x y z
N MET A 1 -58.70 4.67 -40.13
CA MET A 1 -58.95 4.25 -38.74
C MET A 1 -59.58 2.86 -38.74
N PRO A 2 -59.28 1.95 -37.81
CA PRO A 2 -58.04 1.68 -37.06
C PRO A 2 -57.50 0.24 -37.29
N GLN A 3 -56.31 -0.06 -36.73
CA GLN A 3 -55.62 -1.37 -36.73
C GLN A 3 -56.37 -2.45 -35.89
N PRO A 4 -55.91 -3.74 -35.85
CA PRO A 4 -54.80 -4.16 -34.96
C PRO A 4 -53.86 -5.26 -35.51
N GLN A 5 -52.65 -5.28 -34.95
CA GLN A 5 -51.57 -6.27 -35.17
C GLN A 5 -51.59 -7.37 -34.10
N HIS A 6 -51.28 -8.61 -34.50
CA HIS A 6 -50.67 -9.71 -33.73
C HIS A 6 -50.30 -10.80 -34.77
N SER A 7 -49.10 -11.37 -34.89
CA SER A 7 -48.48 -12.33 -33.96
C SER A 7 -47.33 -13.12 -34.65
N ARG A 8 -46.42 -13.68 -33.84
CA ARG A 8 -45.67 -14.96 -33.98
C ARG A 8 -44.53 -15.17 -35.02
N SER A 9 -43.34 -15.52 -34.49
CA SER A 9 -42.31 -16.45 -35.04
C SER A 9 -42.87 -17.90 -35.14
N PRO A 10 -42.21 -18.97 -35.70
CA PRO A 10 -40.75 -19.19 -35.96
C PRO A 10 -40.33 -20.02 -37.24
N ASN A 11 -39.01 -20.04 -37.57
CA ASN A 11 -38.12 -21.05 -38.26
C ASN A 11 -38.62 -21.94 -39.45
N PRO A 12 -37.78 -22.79 -40.10
CA PRO A 12 -36.35 -22.79 -40.47
C PRO A 12 -36.13 -23.13 -41.98
N SER A 13 -34.88 -23.14 -42.49
CA SER A 13 -34.52 -23.91 -43.71
C SER A 13 -33.02 -24.21 -43.77
N ASP A 14 -32.71 -25.50 -43.98
CA ASP A 14 -31.43 -26.15 -44.25
C ASP A 14 -30.80 -25.72 -45.59
N ASP A 15 -29.48 -25.86 -45.78
CA ASP A 15 -28.89 -27.01 -46.52
C ASP A 15 -27.33 -26.96 -46.56
N SER A 16 -26.79 -28.16 -46.55
CA SER A 16 -25.44 -28.77 -46.60
C SER A 16 -24.34 -28.12 -47.50
N SER A 17 -23.01 -28.35 -47.34
CA SER A 17 -22.25 -29.60 -47.51
C SER A 17 -20.70 -29.37 -47.42
N VAL A 18 -19.97 -30.28 -46.72
CA VAL A 18 -18.60 -30.89 -46.90
C VAL A 18 -17.42 -30.12 -47.58
N ASP A 19 -16.13 -30.21 -47.19
CA ASP A 19 -15.24 -31.39 -47.05
C ASP A 19 -13.92 -31.14 -46.24
N LEU A 20 -13.28 -32.24 -45.81
CA LEU A 20 -12.05 -32.41 -45.00
C LEU A 20 -10.84 -32.94 -45.83
N HIS A 21 -9.67 -33.10 -45.16
CA HIS A 21 -8.45 -33.89 -45.45
C HIS A 21 -7.21 -33.10 -45.96
N ASP A 22 -5.95 -33.37 -45.61
CA ASP A 22 -5.28 -34.40 -44.77
C ASP A 22 -3.83 -33.93 -44.42
N SER A 23 -3.18 -34.57 -43.44
CA SER A 23 -1.72 -34.48 -43.16
C SER A 23 -0.94 -35.57 -43.93
N PRO A 24 0.42 -35.54 -44.01
CA PRO A 24 1.19 -36.41 -43.10
C PRO A 24 2.66 -36.00 -42.76
N SER A 25 3.21 -36.76 -41.81
CA SER A 25 4.52 -36.80 -41.12
C SER A 25 5.71 -37.44 -41.87
N SER A 26 6.98 -37.12 -41.51
CA SER A 26 8.09 -38.05 -41.08
C SER A 26 9.54 -37.46 -41.14
N ASP A 27 10.37 -37.77 -40.12
CA ASP A 27 11.84 -37.54 -39.92
C ASP A 27 12.73 -38.43 -40.83
N PRO A 28 14.07 -38.19 -41.12
CA PRO A 28 15.19 -38.34 -40.14
C PRO A 28 16.54 -37.58 -40.39
N ALA A 29 17.49 -37.83 -39.47
CA ALA A 29 18.86 -37.32 -39.23
C ALA A 29 19.87 -37.11 -40.40
N SER A 30 20.84 -36.16 -40.24
CA SER A 30 22.29 -36.43 -40.01
C SER A 30 23.24 -35.21 -40.19
N SER A 31 24.14 -35.03 -39.20
CA SER A 31 25.52 -34.47 -39.20
C SER A 31 26.00 -33.40 -40.22
N THR A 32 26.64 -32.31 -39.73
CA THR A 32 28.10 -32.04 -39.92
C THR A 32 28.63 -30.74 -39.26
N ALA A 33 29.85 -30.87 -38.72
CA ALA A 33 30.92 -29.87 -38.57
C ALA A 33 30.80 -28.70 -37.57
N VAL A 34 31.33 -28.96 -36.37
CA VAL A 34 31.86 -28.00 -35.39
C VAL A 34 33.17 -27.40 -35.91
N VAL A 35 33.28 -26.06 -35.98
CA VAL A 35 34.58 -25.35 -36.08
C VAL A 35 34.82 -24.57 -34.78
N ARG A 36 35.81 -25.05 -34.01
CA ARG A 36 36.31 -24.43 -32.78
C ARG A 36 37.29 -23.29 -33.11
N LYS A 37 37.10 -22.11 -32.52
CA LYS A 37 38.12 -21.05 -32.44
C LYS A 37 38.88 -21.12 -31.09
N PRO A 38 40.18 -20.78 -31.07
CA PRO A 38 41.09 -21.12 -29.97
C PRO A 38 40.91 -20.22 -28.75
N GLY A 39 41.04 -20.83 -27.57
CA GLY A 39 40.79 -20.23 -26.28
C GLY A 39 41.79 -19.16 -25.86
N LYS A 40 41.27 -18.16 -25.14
CA LYS A 40 42.00 -17.24 -24.27
C LYS A 40 41.68 -17.57 -22.80
N PRO A 41 42.61 -17.30 -21.87
CA PRO A 41 42.86 -18.13 -20.70
C PRO A 41 41.75 -18.08 -19.65
N LEU A 42 41.47 -19.24 -19.06
CA LEU A 42 40.59 -19.42 -17.91
C LEU A 42 41.02 -18.46 -16.78
N SER A 43 40.20 -17.44 -16.55
CA SER A 43 40.27 -16.66 -15.32
C SER A 43 40.12 -17.61 -14.13
N ARG A 44 41.14 -17.64 -13.28
CA ARG A 44 41.20 -18.42 -12.04
C ARG A 44 39.86 -18.32 -11.31
N ARG A 45 39.15 -19.44 -11.17
CA ARG A 45 37.98 -19.59 -10.29
C ARG A 45 38.30 -18.88 -8.97
N GLY A 46 37.64 -17.76 -8.73
CA GLY A 46 37.80 -17.00 -7.50
C GLY A 46 37.46 -17.92 -6.33
N HIS A 47 38.46 -18.26 -5.54
CA HIS A 47 38.27 -19.12 -4.39
C HIS A 47 37.35 -18.38 -3.42
N PHE A 48 36.16 -18.93 -3.16
CA PHE A 48 35.22 -18.36 -2.19
C PHE A 48 35.94 -18.17 -0.86
N LYS A 49 36.08 -16.90 -0.44
CA LYS A 49 36.61 -16.55 0.86
C LYS A 49 35.57 -16.94 1.90
N SER A 50 35.94 -17.84 2.82
CA SER A 50 35.09 -18.23 3.95
C SER A 50 34.66 -16.98 4.72
N ARG A 51 33.35 -16.69 4.71
CA ARG A 51 32.77 -15.53 5.41
C ARG A 51 32.86 -15.69 6.93
N LEU A 52 32.88 -16.92 7.43
CA LEU A 52 32.86 -17.27 8.85
C LEU A 52 34.23 -17.69 9.43
N GLY A 53 35.32 -17.54 8.66
CA GLY A 53 36.66 -17.90 9.13
C GLY A 53 37.12 -17.09 10.35
N CYS A 54 37.97 -17.70 11.19
CA CYS A 54 38.55 -17.08 12.38
C CYS A 54 39.44 -15.87 12.04
N PHE A 55 39.71 -15.00 13.02
CA PHE A 55 40.50 -13.78 12.82
C PHE A 55 41.90 -14.06 12.27
N ASN A 56 42.59 -15.08 12.78
CA ASN A 56 43.96 -15.39 12.36
C ASN A 56 44.03 -15.91 10.91
N CYS A 57 43.11 -16.77 10.50
CA CYS A 57 43.05 -17.23 9.11
C CYS A 57 42.65 -16.11 8.15
N LYS A 58 41.73 -15.22 8.56
CA LYS A 58 41.36 -14.01 7.80
C LYS A 58 42.56 -13.06 7.64
N ARG A 59 43.28 -12.75 8.72
CA ARG A 59 44.47 -11.90 8.72
C ARG A 59 45.57 -12.46 7.82
N ARG A 60 45.79 -13.77 7.89
CA ARG A 60 46.83 -14.47 7.11
C ARG A 60 46.39 -14.83 5.68
N ARG A 61 45.15 -14.53 5.31
CA ARG A 61 44.56 -14.81 3.98
C ARG A 61 44.68 -16.29 3.56
N VAL A 62 44.53 -17.22 4.53
CA VAL A 62 44.51 -18.68 4.31
C VAL A 62 43.10 -19.24 4.55
N LYS A 63 42.77 -20.39 3.93
CA LYS A 63 41.45 -21.03 4.10
C LYS A 63 41.27 -21.50 5.55
N CYS A 64 40.25 -21.00 6.23
CA CYS A 64 39.80 -21.54 7.52
C CYS A 64 38.86 -22.71 7.26
N ASN A 65 39.02 -23.81 8.00
CA ASN A 65 38.07 -24.93 7.97
C ASN A 65 36.92 -24.78 8.98
N GLU A 66 36.85 -23.65 9.69
CA GLU A 66 35.73 -23.26 10.56
C GLU A 66 35.41 -24.21 11.74
N VAL A 67 36.25 -25.22 11.98
CA VAL A 67 36.15 -26.14 13.13
C VAL A 67 36.35 -25.37 14.45
N ARG A 68 35.42 -25.56 15.40
CA ARG A 68 35.45 -24.97 16.74
C ARG A 68 35.83 -26.05 17.78
N PRO A 69 36.56 -25.73 18.86
CA PRO A 69 37.00 -24.38 19.27
C PRO A 69 38.22 -23.83 18.51
N PHE A 70 39.05 -24.69 17.90
CA PHE A 70 40.24 -24.27 17.16
C PHE A 70 40.27 -24.85 15.74
N CYS A 71 40.49 -23.98 14.74
CA CYS A 71 40.67 -24.44 13.37
C CYS A 71 42.01 -25.14 13.17
N SER A 72 42.07 -26.17 12.33
CA SER A 72 43.27 -26.98 12.11
C SER A 72 44.51 -26.16 11.67
N PRO A 73 44.38 -25.11 10.81
CA PRO A 73 45.51 -24.25 10.46
C PRO A 73 46.09 -23.46 11.64
N CYS A 74 45.26 -22.99 12.58
CA CYS A 74 45.73 -22.28 13.77
C CYS A 74 46.35 -23.25 14.78
N CYS A 75 45.74 -24.43 14.97
CA CYS A 75 46.25 -25.46 15.87
C CYS A 75 47.65 -25.94 15.46
N ARG A 76 47.86 -26.25 14.17
CA ARG A 76 49.17 -26.67 13.65
C ARG A 76 50.29 -25.63 13.86
N LEU A 77 49.92 -24.36 13.96
CA LEU A 77 50.86 -23.25 14.08
C LEU A 77 50.90 -22.62 15.48
N GLY A 78 50.23 -23.25 16.46
CA GLY A 78 50.17 -22.76 17.84
C GLY A 78 49.52 -21.38 17.98
N LEU A 79 48.64 -20.97 17.05
CA LEU A 79 48.01 -19.65 17.06
C LEU A 79 46.70 -19.67 17.84
N ASN A 80 46.44 -18.62 18.62
CA ASN A 80 45.16 -18.43 19.31
C ASN A 80 44.01 -18.28 18.31
N CYS A 81 43.07 -19.24 18.27
CA CYS A 81 41.99 -19.26 17.30
C CYS A 81 40.72 -18.62 17.89
N SER A 82 40.44 -17.37 17.52
CA SER A 82 39.23 -16.65 17.92
C SER A 82 38.33 -16.36 16.72
N TYR A 83 37.02 -16.56 16.91
CA TYR A 83 35.98 -16.28 15.92
C TYR A 83 35.20 -15.02 16.32
N PRO A 84 34.64 -14.26 15.36
CA PRO A 84 33.76 -13.15 15.69
C PRO A 84 32.50 -13.68 16.39
N THR A 85 32.24 -13.21 17.60
CA THR A 85 31.01 -13.49 18.34
C THR A 85 29.97 -12.43 17.97
N PRO A 86 28.74 -12.79 17.57
CA PRO A 86 27.65 -11.82 17.51
C PRO A 86 27.30 -11.39 18.95
N ALA A 87 27.44 -10.10 19.26
CA ALA A 87 27.19 -9.58 20.60
C ALA A 87 25.67 -9.46 20.85
N PRO A 88 25.14 -9.94 21.99
CA PRO A 88 23.80 -9.61 22.45
C PRO A 88 23.79 -8.28 23.22
N SER A 89 22.77 -7.46 22.96
CA SER A 89 22.46 -6.23 23.68
C SER A 89 22.13 -6.51 25.14
N SER A 90 22.82 -5.84 26.07
CA SER A 90 22.46 -5.83 27.49
C SER A 90 22.54 -4.42 28.07
N THR A 91 21.50 -4.13 28.84
CA THR A 91 21.20 -2.99 29.70
C THR A 91 22.28 -2.76 30.77
N THR A 92 22.53 -1.49 31.11
CA THR A 92 23.22 -1.14 32.36
C THR A 92 22.64 0.11 32.98
N THR A 93 22.00 -0.08 34.14
CA THR A 93 21.83 0.88 35.23
C THR A 93 23.17 0.99 35.98
N THR A 94 23.55 2.19 36.41
CA THR A 94 23.90 2.62 37.80
C THR A 94 24.81 3.87 37.75
N SER A 95 24.69 4.65 38.81
CA SER A 95 24.84 6.10 39.02
C SER A 95 26.24 6.63 39.40
N SER A 96 26.30 7.97 39.52
CA SER A 96 27.28 8.85 40.21
C SER A 96 28.51 9.29 39.38
N SER A 97 28.98 10.55 39.37
CA SER A 97 28.62 11.81 40.05
C SER A 97 29.43 12.99 39.45
N LEU A 98 28.79 14.17 39.34
CA LEU A 98 29.26 15.58 39.46
C LEU A 98 30.66 15.99 38.94
N SER A 99 30.71 16.93 37.97
CA SER A 99 31.05 18.36 38.23
C SER A 99 31.26 19.20 36.95
N SER A 100 30.46 20.28 36.85
CA SER A 100 30.81 21.68 36.50
C SER A 100 31.46 22.08 35.15
N SER A 101 30.61 22.72 34.33
CA SER A 101 30.71 24.10 33.80
C SER A 101 31.82 24.55 32.82
N SER A 102 31.32 25.28 31.80
CA SER A 102 31.88 26.47 31.15
C SER A 102 32.64 26.33 29.81
N SER A 103 31.90 26.65 28.73
CA SER A 103 32.25 27.57 27.63
C SER A 103 33.71 28.00 27.43
N SER A 104 34.23 27.80 26.21
CA SER A 104 34.67 28.90 25.33
C SER A 104 35.28 28.38 24.02
N SER A 105 34.79 28.94 22.92
CA SER A 105 35.43 29.00 21.61
C SER A 105 36.80 29.66 21.73
N PHE A 106 37.85 29.18 21.05
CA PHE A 106 38.84 30.04 20.40
C PHE A 106 39.66 29.29 19.35
N PHE A 107 39.85 29.98 18.23
CA PHE A 107 40.76 29.72 17.12
C PHE A 107 42.21 29.55 17.56
N SER A 108 42.98 28.69 16.89
CA SER A 108 44.25 29.05 16.23
C SER A 108 44.83 27.91 15.38
N SER A 109 45.18 28.29 14.15
CA SER A 109 46.10 27.68 13.18
C SER A 109 47.48 27.39 13.83
N SER A 110 48.43 26.59 13.35
CA SER A 110 48.77 25.93 12.08
C SER A 110 49.87 24.91 12.40
N SER A 111 50.00 23.81 11.66
CA SER A 111 51.34 23.31 11.27
C SER A 111 51.22 22.19 10.23
N SER A 112 51.77 22.51 9.06
CA SER A 112 52.00 21.69 7.89
C SER A 112 52.96 20.53 8.15
N SER A 113 52.56 19.32 7.77
CA SER A 113 53.49 18.28 7.31
C SER A 113 52.88 17.57 6.10
N SER A 114 53.39 17.94 4.94
CA SER A 114 53.11 17.39 3.63
C SER A 114 53.67 15.97 3.51
N SER A 115 52.78 14.98 3.57
CA SER A 115 53.03 13.65 3.01
C SER A 115 52.00 13.39 1.94
N ALA A 116 52.41 13.62 0.68
CA ALA A 116 51.66 13.30 -0.51
C ALA A 116 51.55 11.77 -0.66
N SER A 117 50.50 11.20 -0.06
CA SER A 117 49.95 9.91 -0.47
C SER A 117 48.71 10.21 -1.29
N SER A 118 48.75 9.82 -2.56
CA SER A 118 47.64 9.86 -3.52
C SER A 118 46.42 9.15 -2.95
N SER A 119 45.56 9.93 -2.27
CA SER A 119 44.23 9.50 -1.91
C SER A 119 43.42 9.40 -3.19
N LEU A 120 43.15 8.17 -3.62
CA LEU A 120 41.92 7.89 -4.37
C LEU A 120 40.77 8.63 -3.68
N PRO A 121 39.84 9.28 -4.43
CA PRO A 121 38.76 10.02 -3.81
C PRO A 121 38.05 9.10 -2.81
N PRO A 122 37.71 9.59 -1.60
CA PRO A 122 36.94 8.79 -0.67
C PRO A 122 35.70 8.33 -1.43
N ARG A 123 35.54 7.01 -1.58
CA ARG A 123 34.34 6.43 -2.16
C ARG A 123 33.20 7.05 -1.38
N ALA A 124 32.43 7.94 -2.01
CA ALA A 124 31.33 8.63 -1.39
C ALA A 124 30.49 7.56 -0.67
N THR A 125 30.54 7.56 0.65
CA THR A 125 29.59 6.79 1.44
C THR A 125 28.28 7.48 1.19
N LEU A 126 27.55 7.04 0.15
CA LEU A 126 26.14 7.36 0.00
C LEU A 126 25.53 7.12 1.38
N SER A 127 25.00 8.19 1.99
CA SER A 127 24.39 8.09 3.30
C SER A 127 23.32 6.99 3.22
N SER A 128 23.30 6.08 4.19
CA SER A 128 22.28 5.02 4.25
C SER A 128 20.87 5.61 4.15
N ILE A 129 20.70 6.82 4.70
CA ILE A 129 19.50 7.65 4.65
C ILE A 129 19.09 7.96 3.20
N ALA A 130 20.02 8.31 2.29
CA ALA A 130 19.67 8.56 0.89
C ALA A 130 19.38 7.27 0.09
N LEU A 131 19.98 6.13 0.45
CA LEU A 131 19.74 4.86 -0.25
C LEU A 131 18.42 4.20 0.16
N GLU A 132 18.01 4.35 1.42
CA GLU A 132 16.69 3.90 1.89
C GLU A 132 15.57 4.69 1.21
N ASP A 133 15.71 6.02 1.10
CA ASP A 133 14.74 6.87 0.40
C ASP A 133 14.60 6.47 -1.08
N LEU A 134 15.70 6.17 -1.76
CA LEU A 134 15.65 5.65 -3.13
C LEU A 134 14.89 4.32 -3.23
N ARG A 135 15.00 3.46 -2.20
CA ARG A 135 14.25 2.20 -2.14
C ARG A 135 12.75 2.46 -1.89
N PHE A 136 12.40 3.40 -1.02
CA PHE A 136 11.01 3.77 -0.77
C PHE A 136 10.36 4.36 -2.03
N TYR A 137 11.07 5.27 -2.69
CA TYR A 137 10.64 5.87 -3.95
C TYR A 137 10.46 4.81 -5.06
N HIS A 138 11.41 3.88 -5.19
CA HIS A 138 11.27 2.76 -6.10
C HIS A 138 10.06 1.88 -5.78
N GLN A 139 9.79 1.60 -4.51
CA GLN A 139 8.60 0.84 -4.11
C GLN A 139 7.31 1.57 -4.49
N PHE A 140 7.26 2.89 -4.33
CA PHE A 140 6.12 3.71 -4.76
C PHE A 140 5.83 3.54 -6.26
N LEU A 141 6.85 3.69 -7.10
CA LEU A 141 6.70 3.57 -8.56
C LEU A 141 6.26 2.17 -9.02
N LEU A 142 6.65 1.13 -8.29
CA LEU A 142 6.32 -0.24 -8.64
C LEU A 142 4.93 -0.67 -8.16
N ALA A 143 4.59 -0.38 -6.90
CA ALA A 143 3.48 -1.06 -6.22
C ALA A 143 2.75 -0.25 -5.15
N ALA A 144 3.39 0.73 -4.50
CA ALA A 144 2.79 1.41 -3.34
C ALA A 144 1.91 2.62 -3.71
N PHE A 145 1.78 2.99 -4.98
CA PHE A 145 0.94 4.12 -5.36
C PHE A 145 -0.54 3.91 -4.99
N PRO A 146 -1.30 4.96 -4.64
CA PRO A 146 -2.71 4.83 -4.27
C PRO A 146 -3.61 4.22 -5.35
N THR A 147 -4.68 3.54 -4.94
CA THR A 147 -5.63 2.87 -5.86
C THR A 147 -6.59 3.82 -6.58
N LEU A 148 -6.80 5.01 -6.02
CA LEU A 148 -7.53 6.10 -6.66
C LEU A 148 -6.57 7.13 -7.29
N PRO A 149 -6.94 7.79 -8.40
CA PRO A 149 -8.10 7.49 -9.23
C PRO A 149 -8.02 6.11 -9.87
N LEU A 150 -9.18 5.48 -10.09
CA LEU A 150 -9.25 4.11 -10.59
C LEU A 150 -8.57 3.99 -11.96
N LYS A 151 -7.74 2.96 -12.11
CA LYS A 151 -7.01 2.65 -13.36
C LYS A 151 -6.12 3.78 -13.87
N ALA A 152 -5.73 4.72 -13.01
CA ALA A 152 -4.96 5.90 -13.38
C ALA A 152 -3.50 5.82 -12.89
N LYS A 153 -2.77 4.77 -13.29
CA LYS A 153 -1.35 4.58 -12.91
C LYS A 153 -0.46 5.71 -13.45
N ASP A 154 -0.81 6.24 -14.63
CA ASP A 154 -0.20 7.41 -15.25
C ASP A 154 -0.15 8.62 -14.32
N VAL A 155 -1.25 8.90 -13.62
CA VAL A 155 -1.35 10.01 -12.66
C VAL A 155 -0.29 9.90 -11.57
N TRP A 156 -0.06 8.70 -11.07
CA TRP A 156 0.93 8.46 -10.01
C TRP A 156 2.37 8.49 -10.51
N MET A 157 2.61 8.12 -11.76
CA MET A 157 3.92 8.31 -12.40
C MET A 157 4.23 9.80 -12.59
N ASP A 158 3.25 10.60 -13.00
CA ASP A 158 3.40 12.05 -13.15
C ASP A 158 3.59 12.74 -11.79
N ALA A 159 2.79 12.37 -10.78
CA ALA A 159 2.93 12.87 -9.41
C ALA A 159 4.32 12.54 -8.82
N ALA A 160 4.80 11.31 -9.02
CA ALA A 160 6.15 10.94 -8.60
C ALA A 160 7.20 11.79 -9.34
N ALA A 161 7.09 11.92 -10.66
CA ALA A 161 8.05 12.69 -11.46
C ALA A 161 8.18 14.16 -10.99
N MET A 162 7.08 14.80 -10.57
CA MET A 162 7.12 16.17 -10.06
C MET A 162 7.53 16.28 -8.58
N SER A 163 7.54 15.19 -7.82
CA SER A 163 7.79 15.21 -6.36
C SER A 163 9.12 15.88 -5.95
N HIS A 164 10.14 15.84 -6.80
CA HIS A 164 11.43 16.51 -6.55
C HIS A 164 11.34 18.05 -6.42
N GLN A 165 10.23 18.66 -6.86
CA GLN A 165 9.98 20.10 -6.77
C GLN A 165 9.14 20.47 -5.54
N TYR A 166 8.60 19.48 -4.83
CA TYR A 166 7.60 19.66 -3.79
C TYR A 166 7.92 18.78 -2.58
N ASP A 167 8.58 19.33 -1.57
CA ASP A 167 9.05 18.58 -0.39
C ASP A 167 7.93 17.80 0.31
N TYR A 168 6.73 18.40 0.45
CA TYR A 168 5.57 17.73 1.04
C TYR A 168 5.16 16.48 0.26
N LEU A 169 5.22 16.52 -1.07
CA LEU A 169 4.89 15.41 -1.95
C LEU A 169 6.00 14.36 -1.93
N ALA A 170 7.27 14.78 -1.96
CA ALA A 170 8.41 13.87 -1.82
C ALA A 170 8.30 13.06 -0.52
N HIS A 171 8.05 13.72 0.62
CA HIS A 171 7.84 13.02 1.89
C HIS A 171 6.59 12.13 1.87
N ALA A 172 5.47 12.54 1.25
CA ALA A 172 4.27 11.71 1.16
C ALA A 172 4.51 10.42 0.33
N VAL A 173 5.21 10.54 -0.79
CA VAL A 173 5.62 9.42 -1.67
C VAL A 173 6.56 8.47 -0.94
N LEU A 174 7.60 8.99 -0.28
CA LEU A 174 8.57 8.20 0.48
C LEU A 174 7.89 7.49 1.66
N GLY A 175 7.04 8.19 2.40
CA GLY A 175 6.27 7.64 3.51
C GLY A 175 5.38 6.48 3.08
N LEU A 176 4.70 6.60 1.94
CA LEU A 176 3.85 5.53 1.42
C LEU A 176 4.67 4.33 0.93
N GLY A 177 5.78 4.58 0.23
CA GLY A 177 6.72 3.53 -0.16
C GLY A 177 7.29 2.75 1.04
N ALA A 178 7.66 3.46 2.11
CA ALA A 178 8.12 2.87 3.36
C ALA A 178 7.00 2.07 4.06
N SER A 179 5.79 2.63 4.20
CA SER A 179 4.63 1.92 4.77
C SER A 179 4.34 0.62 4.03
N HIS A 180 4.37 0.66 2.70
CA HIS A 180 4.13 -0.54 1.90
C HIS A 180 5.23 -1.59 2.09
N LEU A 181 6.50 -1.19 2.19
CA LEU A 181 7.59 -2.13 2.48
C LEU A 181 7.49 -2.74 3.88
N SER A 182 7.06 -1.98 4.89
CA SER A 182 6.84 -2.53 6.24
C SER A 182 5.74 -3.60 6.24
N GLN A 183 4.67 -3.38 5.47
CA GLN A 183 3.53 -4.30 5.42
C GLN A 183 3.78 -5.56 4.57
N HIS A 184 4.66 -5.49 3.57
CA HIS A 184 4.83 -6.55 2.56
C HIS A 184 6.25 -7.07 2.42
N GLY A 185 7.21 -6.46 3.10
CA GLY A 185 8.62 -6.81 3.07
C GLY A 185 9.09 -7.51 4.34
N ASN A 186 10.37 -7.87 4.35
CA ASN A 186 11.01 -8.54 5.48
C ASN A 186 11.70 -7.57 6.46
N VAL A 187 11.57 -6.26 6.23
CA VAL A 187 12.24 -5.23 7.01
C VAL A 187 11.18 -4.23 7.45
N ASP A 188 11.15 -3.97 8.75
CA ASP A 188 10.26 -2.98 9.34
C ASP A 188 10.82 -1.57 9.13
N TYR A 189 10.08 -0.76 8.39
CA TYR A 189 10.35 0.66 8.13
C TYR A 189 9.31 1.58 8.79
N THR A 190 8.54 1.09 9.77
CA THR A 190 7.43 1.84 10.39
C THR A 190 7.89 3.16 10.97
N SER A 191 9.09 3.21 11.58
CA SER A 191 9.66 4.46 12.10
C SER A 191 9.94 5.48 10.97
N GLN A 192 10.57 5.04 9.88
CA GLN A 192 10.86 5.90 8.72
C GLN A 192 9.57 6.37 8.05
N ALA A 193 8.62 5.46 7.83
CA ALA A 193 7.31 5.77 7.27
C ALA A 193 6.61 6.86 8.08
N LEU A 194 6.59 6.74 9.41
CA LEU A 194 6.01 7.74 10.31
C LEU A 194 6.76 9.08 10.25
N GLN A 195 8.10 9.07 10.18
CA GLN A 195 8.89 10.29 10.07
C GLN A 195 8.58 11.07 8.78
N HIS A 196 8.48 10.37 7.65
CA HIS A 196 8.08 10.98 6.38
C HIS A 196 6.62 11.47 6.43
N ARG A 197 5.70 10.69 7.01
CA ARG A 197 4.30 11.09 7.19
C ARG A 197 4.17 12.39 7.96
N VAL A 198 4.79 12.50 9.14
CA VAL A 198 4.73 13.69 9.99
C VAL A 198 5.31 14.91 9.28
N THR A 199 6.45 14.73 8.60
CA THR A 199 7.06 15.81 7.80
C THR A 199 6.13 16.26 6.67
N ALA A 200 5.54 15.32 5.92
CA ALA A 200 4.58 15.63 4.87
C ALA A 200 3.36 16.39 5.40
N MET A 201 2.72 15.93 6.48
CA MET A 201 1.56 16.61 7.08
C MET A 201 1.91 18.04 7.53
N LYS A 202 3.07 18.23 8.16
CA LYS A 202 3.53 19.56 8.57
C LYS A 202 3.67 20.50 7.37
N LEU A 203 4.32 20.03 6.31
CA LEU A 203 4.55 20.84 5.11
C LEU A 203 3.26 21.08 4.31
N VAL A 204 2.36 20.10 4.22
CA VAL A 204 1.01 20.27 3.65
C VAL A 204 0.26 21.37 4.40
N ASN A 205 0.23 21.33 5.73
CA ASN A 205 -0.46 22.34 6.53
C ASN A 205 0.11 23.75 6.31
N GLN A 206 1.45 23.88 6.20
CA GLN A 206 2.08 25.15 5.87
C GLN A 206 1.75 25.63 4.45
N GLN A 207 1.59 24.71 3.50
CA GLN A 207 1.19 25.03 2.14
C GLN A 207 -0.27 25.49 2.07
N LEU A 208 -1.16 25.02 2.95
CA LEU A 208 -2.56 25.43 2.96
C LEU A 208 -2.74 26.92 3.31
N ASP A 209 -1.80 27.52 4.03
CA ASP A 209 -1.78 28.97 4.29
C ASP A 209 -1.44 29.80 3.03
N HIS A 210 -0.94 29.14 1.97
CA HIS A 210 -0.46 29.75 0.73
C HIS A 210 -1.16 29.13 -0.48
N PRO A 211 -2.25 29.74 -0.99
CA PRO A 211 -3.05 29.19 -2.07
C PRO A 211 -2.19 28.80 -3.30
N PRO A 212 -2.42 27.62 -3.91
CA PRO A 212 -1.73 27.21 -5.13
C PRO A 212 -1.83 28.26 -6.24
N THR A 213 -0.70 28.61 -6.85
CA THR A 213 -0.65 29.64 -7.91
C THR A 213 -0.63 29.04 -9.30
N ARG A 214 -0.04 27.85 -9.46
CA ARG A 214 0.01 27.10 -10.72
C ARG A 214 -0.82 25.83 -10.59
N PRO A 215 -1.39 25.31 -11.69
CA PRO A 215 -2.09 24.02 -11.68
C PRO A 215 -1.26 22.87 -11.08
N ALA A 216 0.04 22.84 -11.38
CA ALA A 216 0.97 21.84 -10.83
C ALA A 216 1.11 21.91 -9.29
N ASP A 217 0.95 23.09 -8.68
CA ASP A 217 1.01 23.24 -7.22
C ASP A 217 -0.24 22.61 -6.57
N ALA A 218 -1.40 22.76 -7.21
CA ALA A 218 -2.65 22.14 -6.76
C ALA A 218 -2.62 20.61 -6.94
N ASP A 219 -2.09 20.14 -8.08
CA ASP A 219 -1.90 18.72 -8.36
C ASP A 219 -0.93 18.08 -7.35
N ALA A 220 0.20 18.72 -7.07
CA ALA A 220 1.17 18.20 -6.10
C ALA A 220 0.56 18.11 -4.69
N LEU A 221 -0.20 19.13 -4.27
CA LEU A 221 -0.88 19.15 -2.97
C LEU A 221 -1.94 18.05 -2.87
N MET A 222 -2.77 17.87 -3.90
CA MET A 222 -3.77 16.80 -3.97
C MET A 222 -3.12 15.41 -3.92
N ALA A 223 -2.03 15.21 -4.69
CA ALA A 223 -1.28 13.96 -4.70
C ALA A 223 -0.73 13.62 -3.30
N ALA A 224 -0.18 14.61 -2.58
CA ALA A 224 0.35 14.43 -1.24
C ALA A 224 -0.75 14.05 -0.24
N VAL A 225 -1.91 14.71 -0.31
CA VAL A 225 -3.07 14.40 0.54
C VAL A 225 -3.59 12.99 0.30
N ILE A 226 -3.73 12.55 -0.95
CA ILE A 226 -4.18 11.18 -1.25
C ILE A 226 -3.13 10.16 -0.80
N CYS A 227 -1.83 10.45 -0.95
CA CYS A 227 -0.78 9.59 -0.39
C CYS A 227 -0.87 9.47 1.14
N LEU A 228 -1.22 10.56 1.84
CA LEU A 228 -1.46 10.54 3.28
C LEU A 228 -2.70 9.70 3.65
N VAL A 229 -3.78 9.75 2.87
CA VAL A 229 -4.95 8.87 3.05
C VAL A 229 -4.58 7.40 2.84
N ALA A 230 -3.84 7.09 1.77
CA ALA A 230 -3.39 5.72 1.47
C ALA A 230 -2.45 5.17 2.55
N GLN A 231 -1.60 6.03 3.14
CA GLN A 231 -0.81 5.63 4.30
C GLN A 231 -1.70 5.29 5.52
N SER A 232 -2.79 6.02 5.74
CA SER A 232 -3.75 5.71 6.82
C SER A 232 -4.41 4.35 6.64
N SER A 233 -4.58 3.84 5.42
CA SER A 233 -5.13 2.50 5.19
C SER A 233 -4.13 1.36 5.42
N LEU A 234 -2.86 1.69 5.69
CA LEU A 234 -1.78 0.74 5.98
C LEU A 234 -1.31 0.79 7.45
N MET A 235 -2.04 1.50 8.32
CA MET A 235 -1.70 1.66 9.75
C MET A 235 -2.77 1.00 10.65
N PRO A 236 -2.37 0.31 11.74
CA PRO A 236 -3.30 -0.46 12.57
C PRO A 236 -4.24 0.39 13.43
N ASP A 237 -3.92 1.64 13.74
CA ASP A 237 -4.68 2.49 14.67
C ASP A 237 -5.22 3.78 14.02
N SER A 238 -5.63 3.70 12.75
CA SER A 238 -5.91 4.88 11.91
C SER A 238 -7.26 4.84 11.19
N MET A 239 -8.23 4.03 11.67
CA MET A 239 -9.57 4.00 11.06
C MET A 239 -10.22 5.40 11.02
N ILE A 240 -10.19 6.12 12.14
CA ILE A 240 -10.75 7.47 12.24
C ILE A 240 -9.87 8.50 11.52
N ASP A 241 -8.55 8.35 11.59
CA ASP A 241 -7.58 9.17 10.85
C ASP A 241 -7.80 9.07 9.34
N TYR A 242 -8.09 7.88 8.82
CA TYR A 242 -8.42 7.65 7.40
C TYR A 242 -9.67 8.43 6.99
N ILE A 243 -10.76 8.31 7.74
CA ILE A 243 -12.03 9.00 7.43
C ILE A 243 -11.87 10.52 7.55
N THR A 244 -11.13 10.99 8.57
CA THR A 244 -10.84 12.41 8.81
C THR A 244 -9.95 12.99 7.72
N THR A 245 -8.89 12.30 7.33
CA THR A 245 -7.97 12.73 6.27
C THR A 245 -8.67 12.70 4.91
N THR A 246 -9.54 11.72 4.66
CA THR A 246 -10.37 11.68 3.44
C THR A 246 -11.29 12.90 3.35
N ARG A 247 -11.96 13.26 4.45
CA ARG A 247 -12.80 14.47 4.51
C ARG A 247 -12.00 15.74 4.32
N GLY A 248 -10.88 15.89 5.03
CA GLY A 248 -9.97 17.03 4.87
C GLY A 248 -9.47 17.13 3.43
N GLY A 249 -9.14 16.00 2.81
CA GLY A 249 -8.68 15.95 1.43
C GLY A 249 -9.74 16.37 0.43
N ASN A 250 -11.00 15.96 0.61
CA ASN A 250 -12.08 16.45 -0.25
C ASN A 250 -12.29 17.97 -0.12
N LEU A 251 -12.22 18.52 1.09
CA LEU A 251 -12.30 19.96 1.32
C LEU A 251 -11.17 20.70 0.60
N VAL A 252 -9.93 20.22 0.75
CA VAL A 252 -8.76 20.76 0.06
C VAL A 252 -8.97 20.70 -1.45
N ALA A 253 -9.33 19.53 -2.00
CA ALA A 253 -9.54 19.31 -3.43
C ALA A 253 -10.60 20.26 -4.02
N SER A 254 -11.74 20.41 -3.33
CA SER A 254 -12.82 21.31 -3.75
C SER A 254 -12.44 22.80 -3.72
N THR A 255 -11.44 23.16 -2.91
CA THR A 255 -10.98 24.55 -2.77
C THR A 255 -9.87 24.88 -3.76
N ILE A 256 -8.92 23.96 -3.99
CA ILE A 256 -7.72 24.22 -4.77
C ILE A 256 -7.85 23.83 -6.25
N ILE A 257 -8.63 22.80 -6.58
CA ILE A 257 -8.80 22.34 -7.97
C ILE A 257 -10.06 22.99 -8.55
N THR A 258 -9.87 24.15 -9.18
CA THR A 258 -10.97 24.90 -9.80
C THR A 258 -11.36 24.35 -11.17
N ASN A 259 -10.46 23.63 -11.84
CA ASN A 259 -10.71 23.01 -13.14
C ASN A 259 -10.05 21.62 -13.23
N TYR A 260 -10.82 20.58 -12.88
CA TYR A 260 -10.37 19.19 -12.91
C TYR A 260 -9.96 18.72 -14.31
N GLU A 261 -10.52 19.25 -15.40
CA GLU A 261 -10.19 18.80 -16.76
C GLU A 261 -8.75 19.12 -17.16
N MET A 262 -8.14 20.13 -16.52
CA MET A 262 -6.75 20.54 -16.73
C MET A 262 -5.77 19.92 -15.72
N SER A 263 -6.28 19.20 -14.72
CA SER A 263 -5.51 18.56 -13.67
C SER A 263 -5.10 17.14 -14.08
N ILE A 264 -3.95 16.66 -13.58
CA ILE A 264 -3.62 15.22 -13.69
C ILE A 264 -4.71 14.34 -13.03
N PHE A 265 -5.48 14.90 -12.09
CA PHE A 265 -6.57 14.25 -11.38
C PHE A 265 -7.95 14.36 -12.06
N LYS A 266 -8.02 14.65 -13.37
CA LYS A 266 -9.27 14.70 -14.17
C LYS A 266 -10.18 13.46 -14.04
N TYR A 267 -9.61 12.32 -13.64
CA TYR A 267 -10.34 11.08 -13.37
C TYR A 267 -11.26 11.13 -12.15
N PHE A 268 -11.14 12.15 -11.28
CA PHE A 268 -12.12 12.41 -10.21
C PHE A 268 -13.35 13.17 -10.69
N THR A 269 -13.41 13.63 -11.94
CA THR A 269 -14.68 14.14 -12.48
C THR A 269 -15.73 13.01 -12.48
N PRO A 270 -17.01 13.30 -12.20
CA PRO A 270 -18.04 12.27 -12.19
C PRO A 270 -18.08 11.43 -13.47
N ARG A 271 -17.88 12.07 -14.64
CA ARG A 271 -17.87 11.39 -15.94
C ARG A 271 -16.69 10.43 -16.10
N GLU A 272 -15.47 10.87 -15.79
CA GLU A 272 -14.30 10.00 -15.98
C GLU A 272 -14.21 8.92 -14.88
N HIS A 273 -14.67 9.21 -13.67
CA HIS A 273 -14.80 8.22 -12.61
C HIS A 273 -15.78 7.12 -13.01
N ASP A 274 -16.98 7.50 -13.49
CA ASP A 274 -18.01 6.55 -13.92
C ASP A 274 -17.53 5.69 -15.10
N ARG A 275 -16.87 6.30 -16.08
CA ARG A 275 -16.23 5.58 -17.19
C ARG A 275 -15.16 4.59 -16.70
N SER A 276 -14.41 4.93 -15.66
CA SER A 276 -13.40 4.05 -15.07
C SER A 276 -14.04 2.87 -14.33
N LEU A 277 -15.15 3.13 -13.61
CA LEU A 277 -15.96 2.09 -12.97
C LEU A 277 -16.55 1.12 -14.01
N GLU A 278 -17.13 1.61 -15.10
CA GLU A 278 -17.72 0.78 -16.16
C GLU A 278 -16.71 -0.17 -16.82
N ARG A 279 -15.43 0.21 -16.88
CA ARG A 279 -14.35 -0.65 -17.41
C ARG A 279 -13.87 -1.70 -16.41
N LEU A 280 -14.01 -1.42 -15.12
CA LEU A 280 -13.44 -2.21 -14.04
C LEU A 280 -14.44 -3.21 -13.46
N ILE A 281 -15.70 -2.79 -13.34
CA ILE A 281 -16.76 -3.59 -12.75
C ILE A 281 -17.21 -4.67 -13.73
N SER A 282 -17.30 -5.89 -13.22
CA SER A 282 -17.75 -7.08 -13.94
C SER A 282 -18.62 -7.93 -13.03
N GLU A 283 -19.64 -8.59 -13.58
CA GLU A 283 -20.49 -9.50 -12.81
C GLU A 283 -19.71 -10.78 -12.46
N GLN A 284 -19.55 -11.05 -11.16
CA GLN A 284 -18.91 -12.27 -10.66
C GLN A 284 -19.91 -13.19 -9.94
N PRO A 285 -19.58 -14.48 -9.76
CA PRO A 285 -20.38 -15.39 -8.95
C PRO A 285 -20.60 -14.84 -7.53
N ARG A 286 -21.88 -14.59 -7.20
CA ARG A 286 -22.26 -13.97 -5.93
C ARG A 286 -22.30 -15.01 -4.81
N ASN A 287 -21.68 -14.68 -3.68
CA ASN A 287 -21.88 -15.42 -2.44
C ASN A 287 -23.09 -14.82 -1.71
N TYR A 288 -24.28 -15.38 -1.97
CA TYR A 288 -25.54 -14.88 -1.41
C TYR A 288 -25.62 -15.01 0.12
N GLU A 289 -24.93 -15.98 0.71
CA GLU A 289 -24.84 -16.14 2.17
C GLU A 289 -24.11 -14.95 2.80
N VAL A 290 -22.95 -14.58 2.25
CA VAL A 290 -22.19 -13.40 2.69
C VAL A 290 -22.99 -12.12 2.47
N ILE A 291 -23.63 -11.95 1.31
CA ILE A 291 -24.42 -10.75 0.99
C ILE A 291 -25.61 -10.61 1.94
N GLN A 292 -26.35 -11.69 2.19
CA GLN A 292 -27.49 -11.69 3.11
C GLN A 292 -27.04 -11.50 4.56
N GLY A 293 -25.91 -12.09 4.94
CA GLY A 293 -25.29 -11.89 6.25
C GLY A 293 -24.91 -10.44 6.48
N PHE A 294 -24.27 -9.79 5.50
CA PHE A 294 -23.95 -8.35 5.55
C PHE A 294 -25.23 -7.52 5.70
N ALA A 295 -26.24 -7.74 4.85
CA ALA A 295 -27.50 -7.01 4.90
C ALA A 295 -28.16 -7.11 6.28
N THR A 296 -28.18 -8.31 6.85
CA THR A 296 -28.72 -8.57 8.19
C THR A 296 -27.91 -7.86 9.27
N SER A 297 -26.58 -7.88 9.18
CA SER A 297 -25.69 -7.19 10.11
C SER A 297 -25.88 -5.67 10.08
N ALA A 298 -25.90 -5.08 8.88
CA ALA A 298 -26.13 -3.65 8.69
C ALA A 298 -27.51 -3.22 9.20
N LEU A 299 -28.58 -3.95 8.88
CA LEU A 299 -29.93 -3.67 9.37
C LEU A 299 -30.05 -3.72 10.89
N ARG A 300 -29.25 -4.57 11.57
CA ARG A 300 -29.22 -4.60 13.04
C ARG A 300 -28.67 -3.31 13.65
N LEU A 301 -27.86 -2.53 12.93
CA LEU A 301 -27.37 -1.24 13.40
C LEU A 301 -28.43 -0.13 13.33
N ARG A 302 -29.45 -0.30 12.50
CA ARG A 302 -30.45 0.74 12.22
C ARG A 302 -31.16 1.28 13.48
N PRO A 303 -31.54 0.46 14.49
CA PRO A 303 -32.12 0.95 15.74
C PRO A 303 -31.13 1.68 16.67
N LEU A 304 -29.82 1.57 16.43
CA LEU A 304 -28.80 2.28 17.20
C LEU A 304 -28.51 3.68 16.65
N CYS A 305 -28.93 3.97 15.43
CA CYS A 305 -28.73 5.26 14.76
C CYS A 305 -29.59 6.34 15.45
N GLN A 306 -28.95 7.38 15.96
CA GLN A 306 -29.60 8.47 16.70
C GLN A 306 -29.72 9.74 15.86
N THR A 307 -28.87 9.89 14.84
CA THR A 307 -28.84 11.07 13.97
C THR A 307 -29.33 10.77 12.56
N PRO A 308 -29.84 11.78 11.82
CA PRO A 308 -30.20 11.61 10.41
C PRO A 308 -29.06 11.12 9.53
N ASN A 309 -27.82 11.54 9.81
CA ASN A 309 -26.64 11.13 9.08
C ASN A 309 -26.31 9.65 9.29
N GLU A 310 -26.37 9.14 10.53
CA GLU A 310 -26.19 7.71 10.81
C GLU A 310 -27.27 6.85 10.15
N VAL A 311 -28.52 7.33 10.17
CA VAL A 311 -29.64 6.69 9.48
C VAL A 311 -29.37 6.59 7.98
N ALA A 312 -29.01 7.71 7.34
CA ALA A 312 -28.71 7.74 5.91
C ALA A 312 -27.52 6.84 5.55
N TYR A 313 -26.48 6.83 6.39
CA TYR A 313 -25.31 5.98 6.21
C TYR A 313 -25.66 4.50 6.30
N CYS A 314 -26.47 4.11 7.31
CA CYS A 314 -26.97 2.75 7.47
C CYS A 314 -27.86 2.31 6.31
N ASP A 315 -28.77 3.16 5.87
CA ASP A 315 -29.68 2.86 4.75
C ASP A 315 -28.88 2.69 3.45
N CYS A 316 -27.81 3.47 3.25
CA CYS A 316 -26.93 3.37 2.09
C CYS A 316 -26.08 2.08 2.11
N LEU A 317 -25.60 1.61 3.28
CA LEU A 317 -24.95 0.30 3.43
C LEU A 317 -25.86 -0.84 2.91
N VAL A 318 -27.12 -0.85 3.33
CA VAL A 318 -28.10 -1.86 2.93
C VAL A 318 -28.42 -1.75 1.45
N LYS A 319 -28.60 -0.53 0.94
CA LYS A 319 -28.89 -0.28 -0.47
C LYS A 319 -27.78 -0.75 -1.41
N CYS A 320 -26.51 -0.69 -1.00
CA CYS A 320 -25.39 -1.23 -1.79
C CYS A 320 -25.58 -2.73 -2.07
N VAL A 321 -25.92 -3.52 -1.06
CA VAL A 321 -26.11 -4.98 -1.22
C VAL A 321 -27.45 -5.33 -1.86
N ASP A 322 -28.48 -4.49 -1.72
CA ASP A 322 -29.73 -4.68 -2.48
C ASP A 322 -29.52 -4.44 -3.98
N ASN A 323 -28.72 -3.44 -4.34
CA ASN A 323 -28.35 -3.18 -5.73
C ASN A 323 -27.54 -4.33 -6.34
N LEU A 324 -26.77 -5.10 -5.54
CA LEU A 324 -26.10 -6.31 -6.05
C LEU A 324 -27.08 -7.33 -6.63
N ARG A 325 -28.37 -7.31 -6.24
CA ARG A 325 -29.38 -8.22 -6.81
C ARG A 325 -29.61 -7.93 -8.29
N THR A 326 -29.48 -6.67 -8.70
CA THR A 326 -29.81 -6.19 -10.05
C THR A 326 -28.57 -5.86 -10.89
N SER A 327 -27.57 -5.17 -10.33
CA SER A 327 -26.39 -4.71 -11.05
C SER A 327 -25.21 -4.42 -10.12
N CYS A 328 -24.05 -5.01 -10.43
CA CYS A 328 -22.79 -4.69 -9.75
C CYS A 328 -22.40 -3.22 -9.91
N LEU A 329 -22.67 -2.63 -11.08
CA LEU A 329 -22.40 -1.22 -11.34
C LEU A 329 -23.29 -0.31 -10.48
N ALA A 330 -24.57 -0.64 -10.32
CA ALA A 330 -25.46 0.11 -9.43
C ALA A 330 -25.04 -0.02 -7.95
N ALA A 331 -24.58 -1.20 -7.54
CA ALA A 331 -24.08 -1.44 -6.18
C ALA A 331 -22.84 -0.57 -5.89
N TRP A 332 -21.90 -0.51 -6.82
CA TRP A 332 -20.72 0.34 -6.66
C TRP A 332 -20.98 1.83 -6.72
N ARG A 333 -21.89 2.30 -7.60
CA ARG A 333 -22.29 3.72 -7.61
C ARG A 333 -22.90 4.14 -6.27
N GLU A 334 -23.68 3.25 -5.65
CA GLU A 334 -24.17 3.46 -4.29
C GLU A 334 -23.03 3.47 -3.26
N PHE A 335 -22.06 2.54 -3.38
CA PHE A 335 -20.90 2.51 -2.50
C PHE A 335 -20.03 3.77 -2.60
N VAL A 336 -19.87 4.35 -3.79
CA VAL A 336 -19.19 5.63 -3.95
C VAL A 336 -19.94 6.73 -3.18
N THR A 337 -21.27 6.74 -3.24
CA THR A 337 -22.12 7.66 -2.48
C THR A 337 -21.91 7.49 -0.97
N LEU A 338 -21.90 6.24 -0.49
CA LEU A 338 -21.60 5.90 0.91
C LEU A 338 -20.21 6.39 1.33
N PHE A 339 -19.20 6.13 0.51
CA PHE A 339 -17.80 6.44 0.79
C PHE A 339 -17.57 7.95 0.95
N VAL A 340 -18.17 8.77 0.07
CA VAL A 340 -18.02 10.23 0.13
C VAL A 340 -18.95 10.90 1.13
N MET A 341 -19.95 10.19 1.66
CA MET A 341 -20.98 10.76 2.54
C MET A 341 -20.40 11.53 3.76
N PRO A 342 -19.38 11.05 4.50
CA PRO A 342 -18.82 11.80 5.62
C PRO A 342 -18.23 13.15 5.22
N THR A 343 -17.87 13.32 3.95
CA THR A 343 -17.32 14.59 3.44
C THR A 343 -18.38 15.67 3.25
N THR A 344 -19.66 15.30 3.22
CA THR A 344 -20.79 16.24 3.10
C THR A 344 -21.35 16.68 4.45
N PHE A 345 -20.93 16.04 5.54
CA PHE A 345 -21.37 16.39 6.90
C PHE A 345 -20.85 17.77 7.31
N SER A 346 -21.66 18.48 8.11
CA SER A 346 -21.20 19.68 8.80
C SER A 346 -20.01 19.35 9.72
N ASN A 347 -19.22 20.35 10.12
CA ASN A 347 -18.11 20.12 11.06
C ASN A 347 -18.60 19.49 12.37
N GLN A 348 -19.68 20.03 12.94
CA GLN A 348 -20.29 19.52 14.16
C GLN A 348 -20.77 18.07 14.00
N ASP A 349 -21.51 17.77 12.93
CA ASP A 349 -22.05 16.42 12.72
C ASP A 349 -20.94 15.39 12.48
N PHE A 350 -19.90 15.76 11.74
CA PHE A 350 -18.77 14.87 11.51
C PHE A 350 -18.02 14.57 12.82
N MET A 351 -17.73 15.59 13.63
CA MET A 351 -17.04 15.39 14.90
C MET A 351 -17.87 14.50 15.84
N ALA A 352 -19.20 14.67 15.88
CA ALA A 352 -20.09 13.78 16.63
C ALA A 352 -20.15 12.35 16.05
N PHE A 353 -20.05 12.20 14.73
CA PHE A 353 -20.06 10.89 14.05
C PHE A 353 -18.80 10.06 14.33
N VAL A 354 -17.63 10.71 14.40
CA VAL A 354 -16.34 10.03 14.66
C VAL A 354 -15.92 10.04 16.13
N ASP A 355 -16.73 10.62 17.01
CA ASP A 355 -16.46 10.70 18.45
C ASP A 355 -16.13 9.33 19.05
N SER A 356 -15.22 9.29 20.04
CA SER A 356 -14.76 8.03 20.63
C SER A 356 -15.86 7.27 21.37
N GLU A 357 -16.88 7.96 21.86
CA GLU A 357 -18.05 7.38 22.53
C GLU A 357 -19.20 7.06 21.57
N ASN A 358 -19.12 7.51 20.31
CA ASN A 358 -20.10 7.15 19.28
C ASN A 358 -19.79 5.78 18.67
N TYR A 359 -20.09 4.73 19.44
CA TYR A 359 -19.95 3.35 19.01
C TYR A 359 -20.76 2.99 17.77
N THR A 360 -21.92 3.63 17.55
CA THR A 360 -22.74 3.42 16.35
C THR A 360 -22.02 3.92 15.11
N GLY A 361 -21.44 5.13 15.15
CA GLY A 361 -20.64 5.69 14.07
C GLY A 361 -19.46 4.79 13.71
N HIS A 362 -18.73 4.28 14.70
CA HIS A 362 -17.60 3.36 14.45
C HIS A 362 -18.05 2.04 13.84
N LEU A 363 -19.19 1.49 14.28
CA LEU A 363 -19.77 0.29 13.68
C LEU A 363 -20.20 0.53 12.23
N LEU A 364 -20.77 1.69 11.91
CA LEU A 364 -21.13 2.04 10.53
C LEU A 364 -19.88 2.16 9.64
N ILE A 365 -18.81 2.80 10.13
CA ILE A 365 -17.54 2.92 9.42
C ILE A 365 -16.93 1.54 9.14
N ILE A 366 -16.88 0.64 10.12
CA ILE A 366 -16.30 -0.69 9.89
C ILE A 366 -17.13 -1.53 8.91
N HIS A 367 -18.47 -1.37 8.93
CA HIS A 367 -19.32 -2.01 7.93
C HIS A 367 -19.05 -1.47 6.52
N MET A 368 -18.75 -0.18 6.35
CA MET A 368 -18.36 0.37 5.04
C MET A 368 -17.05 -0.26 4.53
N PHE A 369 -16.03 -0.42 5.39
CA PHE A 369 -14.79 -1.09 4.98
C PHE A 369 -14.98 -2.57 4.64
N LEU A 370 -15.79 -3.31 5.40
CA LEU A 370 -16.09 -4.70 5.10
C LEU A 370 -16.95 -4.84 3.84
N LEU A 371 -17.85 -3.88 3.58
CA LEU A 371 -18.69 -3.86 2.39
C LEU A 371 -17.85 -3.76 1.11
N ASP A 372 -16.76 -3.00 1.12
CA ASP A 372 -15.83 -2.89 -0.01
C ASP A 372 -15.30 -4.29 -0.43
N TYR A 373 -15.01 -5.17 0.52
CA TYR A 373 -14.65 -6.57 0.23
C TYR A 373 -15.81 -7.45 -0.23
N VAL A 374 -17.02 -7.22 0.31
CA VAL A 374 -18.23 -7.92 -0.14
C VAL A 374 -18.53 -7.57 -1.61
N LEU A 375 -18.46 -6.29 -1.95
CA LEU A 375 -18.65 -5.77 -3.32
C LEU A 375 -17.51 -6.20 -4.23
N GLY A 376 -16.26 -6.07 -3.81
CA GLY A 376 -15.09 -6.49 -4.58
C GLY A 376 -15.23 -7.92 -5.09
N ASN A 377 -15.64 -8.84 -4.21
CA ASN A 377 -15.87 -10.22 -4.59
C ASN A 377 -17.02 -10.42 -5.62
N ALA A 378 -18.09 -9.64 -5.52
CA ALA A 378 -19.23 -9.76 -6.42
C ALA A 378 -19.01 -9.04 -7.77
N CYS A 379 -18.09 -8.07 -7.80
CA CYS A 379 -18.05 -7.07 -8.85
C CYS A 379 -16.69 -6.90 -9.54
N LEU A 380 -15.62 -7.56 -9.09
CA LEU A 380 -14.28 -7.45 -9.69
C LEU A 380 -13.76 -8.82 -10.10
N SER A 381 -13.20 -8.91 -11.31
CA SER A 381 -12.59 -10.16 -11.78
C SER A 381 -11.30 -10.47 -11.01
N LYS A 382 -10.89 -11.74 -10.95
CA LYS A 382 -9.61 -12.13 -10.32
C LYS A 382 -8.38 -11.47 -10.96
N ALA A 383 -8.45 -11.12 -12.24
CA ALA A 383 -7.35 -10.40 -12.91
C ALA A 383 -7.21 -8.95 -12.41
N GLU A 384 -8.23 -8.45 -11.70
CA GLU A 384 -8.27 -7.12 -11.10
C GLU A 384 -7.92 -7.16 -9.59
N GLU A 385 -7.68 -8.35 -9.01
CA GLU A 385 -7.14 -8.46 -7.66
C GLU A 385 -5.64 -8.04 -7.69
N PRO A 386 -5.22 -7.05 -6.87
CA PRO A 386 -3.87 -6.54 -6.80
C PRO A 386 -3.02 -7.51 -6.01
N GLU A 387 -1.72 -7.30 -5.99
CA GLU A 387 -0.81 -8.32 -5.47
C GLU A 387 -0.69 -8.31 -3.94
N TYR A 388 -1.12 -7.24 -3.25
CA TYR A 388 -0.66 -6.88 -1.90
C TYR A 388 -1.79 -6.84 -0.84
N PRO A 389 -1.76 -7.72 0.20
CA PRO A 389 -2.87 -7.86 1.16
C PRO A 389 -2.81 -6.95 2.40
N GLY A 390 -1.87 -6.01 2.51
CA GLY A 390 -1.58 -5.28 3.76
C GLY A 390 -2.80 -4.54 4.32
N ARG A 391 -3.55 -3.84 3.46
CA ARG A 391 -4.78 -3.13 3.85
C ARG A 391 -5.86 -4.08 4.39
N LYS A 392 -5.97 -5.29 3.83
CA LYS A 392 -6.89 -6.33 4.31
C LYS A 392 -6.64 -6.66 5.76
N PHE A 393 -5.38 -6.85 6.12
CA PHE A 393 -5.00 -7.15 7.49
C PHE A 393 -5.22 -5.96 8.44
N VAL A 394 -5.01 -4.73 7.96
CA VAL A 394 -5.33 -3.51 8.72
C VAL A 394 -6.82 -3.41 9.01
N ILE A 395 -7.69 -3.63 8.03
CA ILE A 395 -9.15 -3.58 8.23
C ILE A 395 -9.61 -4.70 9.18
N ILE A 396 -9.05 -5.91 9.05
CA ILE A 396 -9.30 -7.00 10.02
C ILE A 396 -8.89 -6.58 11.43
N ASN A 397 -7.75 -5.89 11.57
CA ASN A 397 -7.29 -5.38 12.86
C ASN A 397 -8.25 -4.32 13.43
N TRP A 398 -8.66 -3.33 12.62
CA TRP A 398 -9.64 -2.32 13.01
C TRP A 398 -10.95 -2.94 13.51
N THR A 399 -11.46 -3.97 12.84
CA THR A 399 -12.67 -4.69 13.27
C THR A 399 -12.48 -5.35 14.62
N LYS A 400 -11.34 -6.03 14.84
CA LYS A 400 -11.03 -6.71 16.10
C LYS A 400 -10.87 -5.72 17.25
N ASP A 401 -10.16 -4.62 17.03
CA ASP A 401 -9.90 -3.61 18.04
C ASP A 401 -11.19 -2.86 18.41
N LEU A 402 -12.06 -2.56 17.44
CA LEU A 402 -13.39 -2.03 17.72
C LEU A 402 -14.20 -3.00 18.57
N ALA A 403 -14.24 -4.28 18.20
CA ALA A 403 -15.00 -5.28 18.96
C ALA A 403 -14.52 -5.45 20.41
N GLN A 404 -13.22 -5.26 20.67
CA GLN A 404 -12.66 -5.30 22.02
C GLN A 404 -13.02 -4.06 22.85
N ARG A 405 -13.12 -2.88 22.23
CA ARG A 405 -13.45 -1.63 22.92
C ARG A 405 -14.95 -1.47 23.21
N LEU A 406 -15.80 -2.13 22.44
CA LEU A 406 -17.25 -1.99 22.55
C LEU A 406 -17.79 -2.52 23.90
N PRO A 407 -18.79 -1.85 24.52
CA PRO A 407 -19.45 -2.35 25.72
C PRO A 407 -20.09 -3.74 25.50
N PRO A 408 -20.28 -4.56 26.55
CA PRO A 408 -20.88 -5.89 26.41
C PRO A 408 -22.24 -5.93 25.71
N SER A 409 -23.05 -4.86 25.84
CA SER A 409 -24.34 -4.71 25.17
C SER A 409 -24.24 -4.64 23.64
N TYR A 410 -23.07 -4.30 23.09
CA TYR A 410 -22.82 -4.16 21.67
C TYR A 410 -22.27 -5.42 20.99
N ARG A 411 -21.93 -6.47 21.76
CA ARG A 411 -21.29 -7.70 21.23
C ARG A 411 -22.03 -8.30 20.01
N LYS A 412 -23.36 -8.31 20.05
CA LYS A 412 -24.23 -8.83 18.96
C LYS A 412 -24.09 -8.09 17.62
N TYR A 413 -23.59 -6.86 17.62
CA TYR A 413 -23.37 -6.04 16.42
C TYR A 413 -22.01 -6.29 15.77
N THR A 414 -21.13 -7.05 16.44
CA THR A 414 -19.79 -7.43 15.95
C THR A 414 -19.67 -8.88 15.52
N GLU A 415 -20.70 -9.71 15.76
CA GLU A 415 -20.69 -11.14 15.43
C GLU A 415 -20.38 -11.38 13.95
N TRP A 416 -21.22 -10.83 13.05
CA TRP A 416 -21.02 -11.00 11.61
C TRP A 416 -19.74 -10.31 11.10
N PRO A 417 -19.39 -9.07 11.49
CA PRO A 417 -18.10 -8.47 11.11
C PRO A 417 -16.89 -9.35 11.46
N LEU A 418 -16.87 -9.94 12.66
CA LEU A 418 -15.77 -10.81 13.09
C LEU A 418 -15.74 -12.14 12.34
N GLU A 419 -16.89 -12.76 12.09
CA GLU A 419 -17.01 -13.97 11.27
C GLU A 419 -16.53 -13.71 9.84
N TYR A 420 -16.97 -12.60 9.23
CA TYR A 420 -16.55 -12.23 7.89
C TYR A 420 -15.05 -11.91 7.83
N CYS A 421 -14.46 -11.33 8.88
CA CYS A 421 -13.01 -11.16 8.97
C CYS A 421 -12.24 -12.49 8.97
N GLN A 422 -12.80 -13.59 9.48
CA GLN A 422 -12.18 -14.92 9.42
C GLN A 422 -12.16 -15.43 7.96
N ILE A 423 -13.30 -15.30 7.27
CA ILE A 423 -13.40 -15.60 5.83
C ILE A 423 -12.40 -14.76 5.05
N LEU A 424 -12.32 -13.45 5.35
CA LEU A 424 -11.44 -12.52 4.66
C LEU A 424 -9.95 -12.82 4.88
N ALA A 425 -9.57 -13.30 6.07
CA ALA A 425 -8.20 -13.67 6.38
C ALA A 425 -7.69 -14.79 5.45
N GLU A 426 -8.53 -15.80 5.20
CA GLU A 426 -8.20 -16.97 4.37
C GLU A 426 -8.30 -16.70 2.86
N ARG A 427 -9.10 -15.70 2.47
CA ARG A 427 -9.34 -15.38 1.06
C ARG A 427 -8.24 -14.52 0.43
N ASP A 428 -8.08 -14.72 -0.87
CA ASP A 428 -7.21 -13.91 -1.71
C ASP A 428 -7.83 -12.56 -2.11
N ALA A 429 -8.48 -11.88 -1.17
CA ALA A 429 -9.23 -10.64 -1.41
C ALA A 429 -8.31 -9.42 -1.33
N ARG A 430 -7.61 -9.11 -2.41
CA ARG A 430 -6.50 -8.15 -2.38
C ARG A 430 -6.88 -6.71 -2.79
N TYR A 431 -7.96 -6.45 -3.56
CA TYR A 431 -8.33 -5.09 -4.04
C TYR A 431 -9.32 -4.40 -3.13
N LEU A 432 -9.23 -3.08 -3.06
CA LEU A 432 -10.29 -2.19 -2.62
C LEU A 432 -10.37 -0.97 -3.54
N LEU A 433 -11.59 -0.65 -4.02
CA LEU A 433 -11.86 0.52 -4.86
C LEU A 433 -11.89 1.82 -4.05
N SER A 434 -12.03 1.75 -2.73
CA SER A 434 -11.73 2.89 -1.87
C SER A 434 -10.19 3.04 -1.72
N PRO A 435 -9.65 4.25 -1.48
CA PRO A 435 -8.20 4.51 -1.44
C PRO A 435 -7.43 3.84 -0.29
#